data_AF-A0AAV1IZU4-F1
#
_entry.id   AF-A0AAV1IZU4-F1
#
_cell.length_a   1.000
_cell.length_b   1.000
_cell.length_c   1.000
_cell.angle_alpha   90.00
_cell.angle_beta   90.00
_cell.angle_gamma   90.00
#
_symmetry.space_group_name_H-M   'P 1'
#
loop_
_entity.id
_entity.type
_entity.pdbx_description
1 polymer ?
#
loop_
_entity_poly.entity_id
_entity_poly.type
_entity_poly.pdbx_seq_one_letter_code
_entity_poly.pdbx_strand_id
1 'polypeptide(L)'
;MWTRSTNAQTGQARSGAGSCTGSAGRRRDSGSAHNERYYEEAERERRVRKRRARLHTAAEDAFAHVRRVRLSANGGALGPREAAQAVFPSLARALQKYLRATRQQPRHSADSVLAHLARCLSQDASPRAFLEPFLVEGPVLAAEQEARTTQRWSLISDELLARPLADNIEFQLRQGDISLICSVRQLPKFNLSEEVVDPKSNRFVLRLNSETSV
;
A
#
# COMPACT_ATOMS: atom_id res chain seq x y z
N MET A 1 7.49 -3.04 -22.08
CA MET A 1 7.97 -4.24 -22.80
C MET A 1 8.40 -5.27 -21.77
N TRP A 2 7.56 -6.29 -21.55
CA TRP A 2 7.83 -7.40 -20.65
C TRP A 2 8.35 -8.54 -21.53
N THR A 3 9.60 -8.96 -21.37
CA THR A 3 10.07 -10.20 -21.98
C THR A 3 10.77 -11.04 -20.92
N ARG A 4 10.16 -12.20 -20.69
CA ARG A 4 10.74 -13.39 -20.09
C ARG A 4 11.80 -13.91 -21.06
N SER A 5 13.03 -14.05 -20.61
CA SER A 5 14.07 -14.76 -21.38
C SER A 5 14.38 -16.06 -20.64
N THR A 6 13.92 -17.16 -21.23
CA THR A 6 14.40 -18.51 -21.00
C THR A 6 15.75 -18.66 -21.68
N ASN A 7 16.76 -19.19 -20.98
CA ASN A 7 17.79 -19.95 -21.67
C ASN A 7 18.33 -21.05 -20.76
N ALA A 8 18.33 -22.27 -21.29
CA ALA A 8 18.93 -23.46 -20.71
C ALA A 8 20.13 -23.84 -21.59
N GLN A 9 21.29 -24.14 -21.00
CA GLN A 9 22.24 -25.11 -21.54
C GLN A 9 23.34 -25.48 -20.55
N THR A 10 23.29 -26.74 -20.10
CA THR A 10 24.36 -27.75 -20.04
C THR A 10 25.79 -27.37 -19.65
N GLY A 11 26.34 -28.07 -18.65
CA GLY A 11 27.79 -28.22 -18.50
C GLY A 11 28.29 -28.88 -17.22
N GLN A 12 28.49 -30.20 -17.28
CA GLN A 12 29.53 -31.00 -16.60
C GLN A 12 29.51 -31.21 -15.08
N ALA A 13 29.22 -32.47 -14.71
CA ALA A 13 29.56 -33.09 -13.44
C ALA A 13 31.04 -33.51 -13.40
N ARG A 14 31.74 -33.25 -12.29
CA ARG A 14 32.94 -33.99 -11.88
C ARG A 14 32.92 -34.22 -10.37
N SER A 15 33.06 -35.48 -10.03
CA SER A 15 33.14 -36.05 -8.68
C SER A 15 34.47 -35.67 -7.99
N GLY A 16 34.41 -35.39 -6.69
CA GLY A 16 35.58 -35.22 -5.82
C GLY A 16 35.20 -35.62 -4.39
N ALA A 17 35.98 -36.54 -3.82
CA ALA A 17 35.70 -37.26 -2.58
C ALA A 17 36.03 -36.47 -1.29
N GLY A 18 35.37 -36.87 -0.19
CA GLY A 18 35.95 -36.90 1.15
C GLY A 18 35.74 -35.67 2.04
N SER A 19 34.87 -35.79 3.05
CA SER A 19 35.23 -35.57 4.47
C SER A 19 33.97 -35.65 5.33
N CYS A 20 33.84 -36.75 6.06
CA CYS A 20 33.01 -36.84 7.25
C CYS A 20 33.76 -36.18 8.41
N THR A 21 33.39 -34.95 8.77
CA THR A 21 33.87 -34.30 9.99
C THR A 21 32.71 -33.68 10.76
N GLY A 22 32.53 -34.17 11.99
CA GLY A 22 32.12 -33.34 13.12
C GLY A 22 30.65 -32.93 13.20
N SER A 23 29.81 -33.82 13.72
CA SER A 23 28.61 -33.42 14.48
C SER A 23 29.03 -32.77 15.80
N ALA A 24 29.35 -31.48 15.77
CA ALA A 24 29.53 -30.67 16.99
C ALA A 24 29.29 -29.19 16.69
N GLY A 25 28.02 -28.76 16.71
CA GLY A 25 27.71 -27.33 16.54
C GLY A 25 26.25 -27.03 16.23
N ARG A 26 25.29 -27.50 17.04
CA ARG A 26 23.88 -27.09 16.92
C ARG A 26 23.33 -26.48 18.21
N ARG A 27 24.09 -25.60 18.85
CA ARG A 27 23.62 -24.82 20.01
C ARG A 27 24.04 -23.34 20.01
N ARG A 28 24.67 -22.82 18.93
CA ARG A 28 25.12 -21.42 18.85
C ARG A 28 24.31 -20.53 17.87
N ASP A 29 23.36 -21.08 17.13
CA ASP A 29 22.72 -20.37 16.01
C ASP A 29 21.56 -19.45 16.41
N SER A 30 20.90 -19.64 17.55
CA SER A 30 19.71 -18.84 17.89
C SER A 30 20.03 -17.37 18.22
N GLY A 31 21.22 -17.07 18.75
CA GLY A 31 21.66 -15.68 18.99
C GLY A 31 22.21 -14.98 17.75
N SER A 32 22.79 -15.75 16.82
CA SER A 32 23.30 -15.25 15.54
C SER A 32 22.17 -14.95 14.55
N ALA A 33 21.13 -15.79 14.53
CA ALA A 33 19.97 -15.63 13.64
C ALA A 33 19.18 -14.33 13.89
N HIS A 34 19.10 -13.86 15.14
CA HIS A 34 18.46 -12.57 15.44
C HIS A 34 19.25 -11.39 14.86
N ASN A 35 20.58 -11.43 14.99
CA ASN A 35 21.46 -10.38 14.47
C ASN A 35 21.47 -10.37 12.93
N GLU A 36 21.49 -11.55 12.31
CA GLU A 36 21.36 -11.73 10.86
C GLU A 36 20.04 -11.19 10.34
N ARG A 37 18.92 -11.55 10.98
CA ARG A 37 17.59 -11.03 10.64
C ARG A 37 17.54 -9.50 10.75
N TYR A 38 18.13 -8.92 11.79
CA TYR A 38 18.21 -7.47 11.95
C TYR A 38 18.96 -6.81 10.78
N TYR A 39 20.13 -7.33 10.39
CA TYR A 39 20.87 -6.79 9.24
C TYR A 39 20.13 -6.96 7.92
N GLU A 40 19.43 -8.08 7.71
CA GLU A 40 18.61 -8.32 6.53
C GLU A 40 17.43 -7.34 6.42
N GLU A 41 16.75 -7.10 7.54
CA GLU A 41 15.65 -6.13 7.64
C GLU A 41 16.15 -4.70 7.42
N ALA A 42 17.26 -4.31 8.04
CA ALA A 42 17.87 -2.99 7.86
C ALA A 42 18.32 -2.75 6.40
N GLU A 43 18.96 -3.74 5.77
CA GLU A 43 19.33 -3.66 4.36
C GLU A 43 18.10 -3.64 3.45
N ARG A 44 17.02 -4.34 3.81
CA ARG A 44 15.73 -4.26 3.10
C ARG A 44 15.15 -2.84 3.21
N GLU A 45 15.08 -2.27 4.41
CA GLU A 45 14.55 -0.92 4.62
C GLU A 45 15.38 0.12 3.88
N ARG A 46 16.71 0.02 3.94
CA ARG A 46 17.64 0.89 3.20
C ARG A 46 17.40 0.82 1.68
N ARG A 47 17.20 -0.38 1.13
CA ARG A 47 16.87 -0.57 -0.29
C ARG A 47 15.53 0.06 -0.66
N VAL A 48 14.51 -0.11 0.17
CA VAL A 48 13.18 0.49 -0.04
C VAL A 48 13.27 2.01 0.00
N ARG A 49 13.91 2.59 1.03
CA ARG A 49 14.09 4.04 1.19
C ARG A 49 14.85 4.65 0.01
N LYS A 50 15.94 4.01 -0.45
CA LYS A 50 16.70 4.44 -1.63
C LYS A 50 15.85 4.41 -2.91
N ARG A 51 15.02 3.39 -3.10
CA ARG A 51 14.12 3.28 -4.26
C ARG A 51 12.98 4.29 -4.18
N ARG A 52 12.44 4.55 -2.99
CA ARG A 52 11.42 5.58 -2.74
C ARG A 52 11.90 6.97 -3.11
N ALA A 53 13.10 7.35 -2.66
CA ALA A 53 13.70 8.64 -3.02
C ALA A 53 13.85 8.79 -4.53
N ARG A 54 14.36 7.76 -5.22
CA ARG A 54 14.48 7.75 -6.69
C ARG A 54 13.13 7.84 -7.41
N LEU A 55 12.09 7.22 -6.85
CA LEU A 55 10.74 7.29 -7.40
C LEU A 55 10.16 8.70 -7.27
N HIS A 56 10.37 9.37 -6.13
CA HIS A 56 9.98 10.77 -5.96
C HIS A 56 10.65 11.67 -6.99
N THR A 57 11.97 11.60 -7.14
CA THR A 57 12.70 12.42 -8.13
C THR A 57 12.22 12.13 -9.55
N ALA A 58 12.05 10.86 -9.92
CA ALA A 58 11.57 10.50 -11.26
C ALA A 58 10.14 11.01 -11.53
N ALA A 59 9.27 11.03 -10.52
CA ALA A 59 7.93 11.59 -10.65
C ALA A 59 7.97 13.13 -10.78
N GLU A 60 8.81 13.81 -10.01
CA GLU A 60 8.99 15.26 -10.11
C GLU A 60 9.49 15.66 -11.51
N ASP A 61 10.49 14.95 -12.03
CA ASP A 61 11.05 15.18 -13.36
C ASP A 61 10.02 14.91 -14.47
N ALA A 62 9.24 13.83 -14.36
CA ALA A 62 8.21 13.48 -15.32
C ALA A 62 7.11 14.55 -15.39
N PHE A 63 6.61 15.01 -14.23
CA PHE A 63 5.59 16.05 -14.17
C PHE A 63 6.13 17.42 -14.61
N ALA A 64 7.40 17.73 -14.30
CA ALA A 64 8.06 18.92 -14.81
C ALA A 64 8.23 18.88 -16.33
N HIS A 65 8.47 17.70 -16.92
CA HIS A 65 8.50 17.51 -18.36
C HIS A 65 7.13 17.79 -18.99
N VAL A 66 6.04 17.25 -18.44
CA VAL A 66 4.67 17.54 -18.94
C VAL A 66 4.36 19.03 -18.88
N ARG A 67 4.71 19.71 -17.78
CA ARG A 67 4.51 21.17 -17.64
C ARG A 67 5.27 21.95 -18.71
N ARG A 68 6.53 21.62 -18.96
CA ARG A 68 7.34 22.27 -20.01
C ARG A 68 6.76 22.05 -21.41
N VAL A 69 6.32 20.82 -21.70
CA VAL A 69 5.71 20.50 -23.00
C VAL A 69 4.39 21.25 -23.19
N ARG A 70 3.54 21.35 -22.15
CA ARG A 70 2.31 22.15 -22.19
C ARG A 70 2.57 23.64 -22.44
N LEU A 71 3.62 24.20 -21.81
CA LEU A 71 4.01 25.59 -22.00
C LEU A 71 4.61 25.84 -23.39
N SER A 72 5.40 24.90 -23.93
CA SER A 72 6.05 25.04 -25.23
C SER A 72 5.09 24.83 -26.42
N ALA A 73 3.95 24.17 -26.21
CA ALA A 73 3.02 23.80 -27.28
C ALA A 73 2.00 24.90 -27.64
N ASN A 74 2.14 26.14 -27.13
CA ASN A 74 1.29 27.31 -27.46
C ASN A 74 -0.21 26.97 -27.64
N GLY A 75 -0.82 26.26 -26.68
CA GLY A 75 -2.25 25.95 -26.70
C GLY A 75 -2.66 24.68 -27.47
N GLY A 76 -1.73 23.94 -28.07
CA GLY A 76 -1.97 22.58 -28.56
C GLY A 76 -2.19 21.63 -27.39
N ALA A 77 -3.45 21.31 -27.09
CA ALA A 77 -3.82 20.45 -25.98
C ALA A 77 -3.40 18.99 -26.25
N LEU A 78 -2.20 18.62 -25.81
CA LEU A 78 -1.83 17.21 -25.64
C LEU A 78 -2.85 16.56 -24.71
N GLY A 79 -3.52 15.52 -25.19
CA GLY A 79 -4.50 14.79 -24.40
C GLY A 79 -3.86 14.25 -23.11
N PRO A 80 -4.54 14.24 -21.95
CA PRO A 80 -3.95 13.76 -20.70
C PRO A 80 -3.37 12.34 -20.80
N ARG A 81 -3.95 11.51 -21.65
CA ARG A 81 -3.48 10.14 -21.91
C ARG A 81 -2.24 10.08 -22.80
N GLU A 82 -2.11 10.97 -23.78
CA GLU A 82 -0.91 11.09 -24.61
C GLU A 82 0.27 11.65 -23.80
N ALA A 83 0.01 12.68 -22.99
CA ALA A 83 1.00 13.22 -22.06
C ALA A 83 1.49 12.16 -21.06
N ALA A 84 0.57 11.35 -20.52
CA ALA A 84 0.92 10.23 -19.66
C ALA A 84 1.79 9.19 -20.39
N GLN A 85 1.44 8.82 -21.63
CA GLN A 85 2.23 7.87 -22.44
C GLN A 85 3.63 8.39 -22.75
N ALA A 86 3.78 9.69 -23.02
CA ALA A 86 5.07 10.29 -23.31
C ALA A 86 6.05 10.24 -22.12
N VAL A 87 5.55 10.45 -20.89
CA VAL A 87 6.39 10.47 -19.69
C VAL A 87 6.47 9.14 -18.96
N PHE A 88 5.57 8.19 -19.23
CA PHE A 88 5.56 6.91 -18.55
C PHE A 88 6.88 6.13 -18.63
N PRO A 89 7.62 6.09 -19.75
CA PRO A 89 8.89 5.36 -19.83
C PRO A 89 9.95 5.84 -18.82
N SER A 90 10.04 7.14 -18.55
CA SER A 90 11.01 7.71 -17.59
C SER A 90 10.65 7.37 -16.14
N LEU A 91 9.35 7.28 -15.85
CA LEU A 91 8.82 6.95 -14.52
C LEU A 91 8.75 5.44 -14.24
N ALA A 92 8.39 4.64 -15.26
CA ALA A 92 8.05 3.22 -15.13
C ALA A 92 9.18 2.40 -14.49
N ARG A 93 10.43 2.67 -14.87
CA ARG A 93 11.59 1.93 -14.32
C ARG A 93 11.77 2.17 -12.82
N ALA A 94 11.59 3.40 -12.35
CA ALA A 94 11.71 3.72 -10.93
C ALA A 94 10.56 3.08 -10.15
N LEU A 95 9.33 3.18 -10.68
CA LEU A 95 8.13 2.61 -10.07
C LEU A 95 8.22 1.07 -9.98
N GLN A 96 8.56 0.40 -11.08
CA GLN A 96 8.72 -1.06 -11.11
C GLN A 96 9.75 -1.57 -10.11
N LYS A 97 10.89 -0.86 -9.96
CA LYS A 97 11.89 -1.21 -8.96
C LYS A 97 11.36 -1.05 -7.55
N TYR A 98 10.61 0.02 -7.27
CA TYR A 98 9.99 0.22 -5.96
C TYR A 98 8.95 -0.87 -5.66
N LEU A 99 8.00 -1.10 -6.56
CA LEU A 99 6.95 -2.12 -6.42
C LEU A 99 7.51 -3.53 -6.24
N ARG A 100 8.64 -3.85 -6.87
CA ARG A 100 9.33 -5.13 -6.66
C ARG A 100 9.96 -5.26 -5.28
N ALA A 101 10.47 -4.16 -4.72
CA ALA A 101 11.04 -4.17 -3.36
C ALA A 101 9.94 -4.34 -2.30
N THR A 102 8.81 -3.69 -2.50
CA THR A 102 7.63 -3.74 -1.62
C THR A 102 6.69 -4.91 -1.89
N ARG A 103 6.98 -5.74 -2.91
CA ARG A 103 6.16 -6.89 -3.35
C ARG A 103 4.73 -6.50 -3.81
N GLN A 104 4.56 -5.28 -4.30
CA GLN A 104 3.28 -4.72 -4.76
C GLN A 104 3.02 -4.89 -6.27
N GLN A 105 3.91 -5.56 -7.02
CA GLN A 105 3.76 -5.74 -8.48
C GLN A 105 2.39 -6.29 -8.93
N PRO A 106 1.79 -7.30 -8.26
CA PRO A 106 0.51 -7.86 -8.70
C PRO A 106 -0.65 -6.85 -8.65
N ARG A 107 -0.55 -5.82 -7.81
CA ARG A 107 -1.62 -4.81 -7.60
C ARG A 107 -1.66 -3.74 -8.69
N HIS A 108 -0.58 -3.59 -9.45
CA HIS A 108 -0.41 -2.45 -10.35
C HIS A 108 -0.01 -2.92 -11.75
N SER A 109 -1.03 -3.12 -12.60
CA SER A 109 -0.81 -3.30 -14.04
C SER A 109 -0.32 -2.00 -14.68
N ALA A 110 0.41 -2.11 -15.79
CA ALA A 110 0.89 -0.93 -16.51
C ALA A 110 -0.26 -0.02 -16.96
N ASP A 111 -1.38 -0.61 -17.40
CA ASP A 111 -2.56 0.13 -17.86
C ASP A 111 -3.25 0.89 -16.72
N SER A 112 -3.35 0.28 -15.53
CA SER A 112 -3.91 0.93 -14.35
C SER A 112 -3.07 2.13 -13.91
N VAL A 113 -1.75 1.98 -13.91
CA VAL A 113 -0.83 3.09 -13.58
C VAL A 113 -0.92 4.20 -14.62
N LEU A 114 -0.95 3.86 -15.91
CA LEU A 114 -1.12 4.84 -16.99
C LEU A 114 -2.44 5.60 -16.91
N ALA A 115 -3.55 4.89 -16.60
CA ALA A 115 -4.85 5.52 -16.41
C ALA A 115 -4.86 6.46 -15.20
N HIS A 116 -4.24 6.06 -14.09
CA HIS A 116 -4.08 6.93 -12.92
C HIS A 116 -3.22 8.16 -13.22
N LEU A 117 -2.10 7.98 -13.91
CA LEU A 117 -1.22 9.08 -14.33
C LEU A 117 -1.97 10.08 -15.21
N ALA A 118 -2.74 9.62 -16.20
CA ALA A 118 -3.55 10.48 -17.05
C ALA A 118 -4.60 11.28 -16.24
N ARG A 119 -5.24 10.66 -15.24
CA ARG A 119 -6.20 11.32 -14.34
C ARG A 119 -5.53 12.38 -13.46
N CYS A 120 -4.35 12.07 -12.92
CA CYS A 120 -3.56 13.05 -12.16
C CYS A 120 -3.16 14.24 -13.03
N LEU A 121 -2.78 14.01 -14.30
CA LEU A 121 -2.45 15.08 -15.23
C LEU A 121 -3.67 15.90 -15.67
N SER A 122 -4.87 15.32 -15.74
CA SER A 122 -6.09 16.07 -16.08
C SER A 122 -6.59 16.95 -14.93
N GLN A 123 -6.26 16.59 -13.69
CA GLN A 123 -6.67 17.32 -12.47
C GLN A 123 -5.57 18.24 -11.93
N ASP A 124 -4.47 18.42 -12.68
CA ASP A 124 -3.26 19.14 -12.24
C ASP A 124 -2.75 18.71 -10.85
N ALA A 125 -2.87 17.41 -10.57
CA ALA A 125 -2.46 16.83 -9.30
C ALA A 125 -0.92 16.88 -9.13
N SER A 126 -0.47 16.96 -7.88
CA SER A 126 0.95 16.94 -7.58
C SER A 126 1.58 15.57 -7.84
N PRO A 127 2.90 15.48 -8.10
CA PRO A 127 3.60 14.20 -8.23
C PRO A 127 3.45 13.32 -6.98
N ARG A 128 3.29 13.94 -5.80
CA ARG A 128 3.05 13.24 -4.54
C ARG A 128 1.68 12.58 -4.50
N ALA A 129 0.64 13.26 -4.99
CA ALA A 129 -0.71 12.70 -5.11
C ALA A 129 -0.76 11.52 -6.08
N PHE A 130 0.00 11.57 -7.17
CA PHE A 130 0.15 10.41 -8.04
C PHE A 130 0.80 9.22 -7.31
N LEU A 131 1.82 9.48 -6.49
CA LEU A 131 2.59 8.43 -5.81
C LEU A 131 1.88 7.81 -4.60
N GLU A 132 0.95 8.53 -3.98
CA GLU A 132 0.27 8.11 -2.75
C GLU A 132 -0.22 6.65 -2.77
N PRO A 133 -0.97 6.18 -3.80
CA PRO A 133 -1.51 4.82 -3.79
C PRO A 133 -0.44 3.73 -3.86
N PHE A 134 0.77 4.07 -4.33
CA PHE A 134 1.90 3.14 -4.40
C PHE A 134 2.73 3.17 -3.12
N LEU A 135 2.73 4.28 -2.39
CA LEU A 135 3.50 4.45 -1.16
C LEU A 135 2.78 3.95 0.09
N VAL A 136 1.45 3.84 0.04
CA VAL A 136 0.66 3.21 1.10
C VAL A 136 0.89 1.70 1.06
N GLU A 137 1.53 1.15 2.08
CA GLU A 137 1.64 -0.28 2.32
C GLU A 137 0.28 -0.81 2.84
N GLY A 138 -0.75 -0.75 1.98
CA GLY A 138 -2.10 -1.24 2.30
C GLY A 138 -2.14 -2.76 2.50
N PRO A 139 -3.24 -3.30 3.07
CA PRO A 139 -3.30 -4.57 3.79
C PRO A 139 -2.68 -5.76 3.05
N VAL A 140 -2.06 -6.67 3.81
CA VAL A 140 -1.08 -7.69 3.40
C VAL A 140 -1.62 -8.75 2.41
N LEU A 141 -2.93 -8.80 2.21
CA LEU A 141 -3.62 -9.78 1.37
C LEU A 141 -3.97 -9.16 -0.01
N ALA A 142 -3.23 -9.52 -1.07
CA ALA A 142 -3.69 -9.30 -2.46
C ALA A 142 -3.13 -10.33 -3.48
N ALA A 143 -3.13 -11.62 -3.14
CA ALA A 143 -2.89 -12.67 -4.12
C ALA A 143 -4.07 -12.79 -5.12
N GLU A 144 -3.85 -13.38 -6.29
CA GLU A 144 -4.93 -13.60 -7.29
C GLU A 144 -6.03 -14.54 -6.75
N GLN A 145 -5.67 -15.46 -5.83
CA GLN A 145 -6.63 -16.25 -5.06
C GLN A 145 -7.52 -15.39 -4.16
N GLU A 146 -7.00 -14.26 -3.69
CA GLU A 146 -7.71 -13.33 -2.80
C GLU A 146 -8.55 -12.30 -3.58
N ALA A 147 -8.31 -12.13 -4.88
CA ALA A 147 -9.14 -11.32 -5.77
C ALA A 147 -10.50 -11.96 -6.08
N ARG A 148 -10.71 -13.23 -5.68
CA ARG A 148 -12.02 -13.89 -5.79
C ARG A 148 -12.98 -13.28 -4.78
N THR A 149 -14.19 -12.95 -5.24
CA THR A 149 -15.27 -12.41 -4.42
C THR A 149 -15.69 -13.36 -3.29
N THR A 150 -15.56 -14.66 -3.52
CA THR A 150 -15.87 -15.71 -2.54
C THR A 150 -14.63 -16.56 -2.28
N GLN A 151 -14.20 -16.61 -1.02
CA GLN A 151 -13.05 -17.40 -0.57
C GLN A 151 -13.49 -18.42 0.48
N ARG A 152 -12.84 -19.59 0.49
CA ARG A 152 -13.08 -20.63 1.50
C ARG A 152 -12.09 -20.45 2.65
N TRP A 153 -12.61 -20.24 3.85
CA TRP A 153 -11.85 -20.10 5.08
C TRP A 153 -12.29 -21.16 6.09
N SER A 154 -11.35 -21.69 6.86
CA SER A 154 -11.64 -22.55 8.01
C SER A 154 -11.84 -21.67 9.25
N LEU A 155 -13.03 -21.73 9.83
CA LEU A 155 -13.35 -21.04 11.09
C LEU A 155 -12.85 -21.88 12.27
N ILE A 156 -12.03 -21.27 13.12
CA ILE A 156 -11.53 -21.83 14.38
C ILE A 156 -12.02 -20.89 15.47
N SER A 157 -12.81 -21.40 16.42
CA SER A 157 -13.34 -20.64 17.54
C SER A 157 -13.38 -21.54 18.77
N ASP A 158 -13.15 -20.95 19.94
CA ASP A 158 -13.30 -21.62 21.23
C ASP A 158 -14.79 -21.72 21.64
N GLU A 159 -15.66 -20.95 21.00
CA GLU A 159 -17.10 -20.92 21.24
C GLU A 159 -17.86 -21.90 20.31
N LEU A 160 -19.04 -22.34 20.77
CA LEU A 160 -19.92 -23.21 19.98
C LEU A 160 -20.42 -22.49 18.72
N LEU A 161 -20.09 -23.04 17.55
CA LEU A 161 -20.46 -22.48 16.23
C LEU A 161 -21.96 -22.42 15.95
N ALA A 162 -22.78 -23.12 16.75
CA ALA A 162 -24.23 -23.07 16.65
C ALA A 162 -24.84 -21.82 17.30
N ARG A 163 -24.07 -21.05 18.09
CA ARG A 163 -24.54 -19.83 18.75
C ARG A 163 -24.51 -18.63 17.79
N PRO A 164 -25.44 -17.67 17.94
CA PRO A 164 -25.36 -16.41 17.20
C PRO A 164 -24.11 -15.61 17.63
N LEU A 165 -23.66 -14.73 16.74
CA LEU A 165 -22.57 -13.80 17.04
C LEU A 165 -22.98 -12.88 18.20
N ALA A 166 -22.19 -12.91 19.27
CA ALA A 166 -22.31 -12.02 20.42
C ALA A 166 -21.19 -10.97 20.41
N ASP A 167 -21.34 -9.96 21.26
CA ASP A 167 -20.30 -8.96 21.49
C ASP A 167 -19.05 -9.60 22.11
N ASN A 168 -17.88 -9.11 21.74
CA ASN A 168 -16.56 -9.54 22.21
C ASN A 168 -16.18 -11.00 21.88
N ILE A 169 -16.79 -11.60 20.85
CA ILE A 169 -16.30 -12.90 20.36
C ILE A 169 -15.02 -12.69 19.54
N GLU A 170 -14.00 -13.48 19.84
CA GLU A 170 -12.81 -13.63 19.01
C GLU A 170 -12.79 -15.00 18.33
N PHE A 171 -12.44 -15.03 17.04
CA PHE A 171 -12.27 -16.25 16.29
C PHE A 171 -11.19 -16.09 15.23
N GLN A 172 -10.64 -17.20 14.76
CA GLN A 172 -9.63 -17.23 13.73
C GLN A 172 -10.21 -17.77 12.43
N LEU A 173 -9.97 -17.05 11.33
CA LEU A 173 -10.18 -17.58 9.98
C LEU A 173 -8.82 -18.00 9.42
N ARG A 174 -8.71 -19.26 8.99
CA ARG A 174 -7.47 -19.80 8.42
C ARG A 174 -7.63 -20.20 6.96
N GLN A 175 -6.66 -19.84 6.13
CA GLN A 175 -6.53 -20.25 4.75
C GLN A 175 -5.07 -20.59 4.45
N GLY A 176 -4.73 -21.88 4.46
CA GLY A 176 -3.35 -22.36 4.30
C GLY A 176 -2.41 -21.80 5.36
N ASP A 177 -1.45 -20.98 4.92
CA ASP A 177 -0.44 -20.32 5.74
C ASP A 177 -0.91 -18.96 6.31
N ILE A 178 -2.09 -18.49 5.90
CA ILE A 178 -2.66 -17.21 6.29
C ILE A 178 -3.67 -17.43 7.41
N SER A 179 -3.59 -16.59 8.45
CA SER A 179 -4.50 -16.57 9.58
C SER A 179 -4.99 -15.15 9.83
N LEU A 180 -6.30 -14.98 9.91
CA LEU A 180 -6.94 -13.74 10.33
C LEU A 180 -7.49 -13.93 11.74
N ILE A 181 -7.19 -12.99 12.63
CA ILE A 181 -7.84 -12.89 13.94
C ILE A 181 -8.98 -11.88 13.78
N CYS A 182 -10.20 -12.34 14.04
CA CYS A 182 -11.41 -11.55 13.92
C CYS A 182 -11.97 -11.32 15.32
N SER A 183 -12.29 -10.05 15.63
CA SER A 183 -13.03 -9.67 16.84
C SER A 183 -14.37 -9.08 16.45
N VAL A 184 -15.44 -9.55 17.11
CA VAL A 184 -16.79 -9.04 16.93
C VAL A 184 -17.06 -8.00 18.01
N ARG A 185 -17.46 -6.81 17.57
CA ARG A 185 -17.87 -5.71 18.44
C ARG A 185 -19.27 -5.28 18.06
N GLN A 186 -20.15 -5.15 19.04
CA GLN A 186 -21.46 -4.59 18.82
C GLN A 186 -21.33 -3.08 18.58
N LEU A 187 -21.77 -2.62 17.42
CA LEU A 187 -21.82 -1.18 17.13
C LEU A 187 -22.96 -0.53 17.94
N PRO A 188 -22.70 0.59 18.63
CA PRO A 188 -23.75 1.33 19.30
C PRO A 188 -24.75 1.85 18.26
N LYS A 189 -26.05 1.79 18.61
CA LYS A 189 -27.10 2.42 17.80
C LYS A 189 -27.07 3.92 18.06
N PHE A 190 -26.70 4.70 17.05
CA PHE A 190 -26.81 6.16 17.11
C PHE A 190 -28.18 6.58 16.58
N ASN A 191 -28.86 7.45 17.33
CA ASN A 191 -30.04 8.15 16.82
C ASN A 191 -29.65 9.62 16.63
N LEU A 192 -29.48 10.01 15.37
CA LEU A 192 -29.17 11.39 15.00
C LEU A 192 -30.50 12.07 14.67
N SER A 193 -30.83 13.10 15.44
CA SER A 193 -31.98 13.96 15.14
C SER A 193 -31.46 15.36 14.82
N GLU A 194 -31.98 15.94 13.74
CA GLU A 194 -31.74 17.32 13.35
C GLU A 194 -32.88 18.16 13.92
N GLU A 195 -32.57 19.05 14.86
CA GLU A 195 -33.53 20.01 15.38
C GLU A 195 -33.24 21.38 14.75
N VAL A 196 -34.16 21.85 13.91
CA VAL A 196 -34.09 23.20 13.33
C VAL A 196 -34.51 24.18 14.41
N VAL A 197 -33.52 24.74 15.11
CA VAL A 197 -33.75 25.81 16.08
C VAL A 197 -34.17 27.07 15.33
N ASP A 198 -35.37 27.58 15.59
CA ASP A 198 -35.83 28.86 15.04
C ASP A 198 -34.81 29.96 15.44
N PRO A 199 -34.22 30.71 14.49
CA PRO A 199 -33.28 31.78 14.81
C PRO A 199 -33.85 32.84 15.78
N LYS A 200 -35.17 32.93 15.96
CA LYS A 200 -35.80 33.81 16.96
C LYS A 200 -35.72 33.29 18.40
N SER A 201 -35.65 31.97 18.61
CA SER A 201 -35.57 31.36 19.94
C SER A 201 -34.16 31.37 20.51
N ASN A 202 -33.14 31.55 19.66
CA ASN A 202 -31.72 31.55 20.05
C ASN A 202 -31.16 32.98 20.25
N ARG A 203 -31.94 33.85 20.89
CA ARG A 203 -31.50 35.23 21.20
C ARG A 203 -31.00 35.33 22.64
N PHE A 204 -29.71 35.64 22.78
CA PHE A 204 -29.12 36.02 24.05
C PHE A 204 -29.60 37.43 24.42
N VAL A 205 -30.34 37.55 25.53
CA VAL A 205 -30.71 38.85 26.09
C VAL A 205 -29.56 39.32 26.98
N LEU A 206 -28.78 40.28 26.49
CA LEU A 206 -27.77 40.97 27.28
C LEU A 206 -28.47 42.00 28.18
N ARG A 207 -28.76 41.62 29.43
CA ARG A 207 -29.27 42.57 30.43
C ARG A 207 -28.10 43.36 31.01
N LEU A 208 -27.85 44.55 30.46
CA LEU A 208 -26.99 45.54 31.09
C LEU A 208 -27.79 46.21 32.20
N ASN A 209 -27.52 45.84 33.46
CA ASN A 209 -27.99 46.62 34.60
C ASN A 209 -27.19 47.92 34.61
N SER A 210 -27.79 48.98 34.07
CA SER A 210 -27.30 50.35 34.22
C SER A 210 -27.58 50.85 35.63
N GLU A 211 -26.84 50.33 36.61
CA GLU A 211 -26.73 50.93 37.95
C GLU A 211 -25.31 51.47 38.13
N THR A 212 -25.04 52.60 37.48
CA THR A 212 -24.02 53.55 37.96
C THR A 212 -24.60 54.95 37.86
N SER A 213 -25.45 55.28 38.84
CA SER A 213 -25.59 56.64 39.33
C SER A 213 -24.61 56.81 40.49
N VAL A 214 -23.48 57.48 40.25
CA VAL A 214 -22.86 58.61 40.96
C VAL A 214 -21.51 58.88 40.30
#